data_AF-B3NYK6-F1
#
_entry.id   AF-B3NYK6-F1
#
_cell.length_a   1.000
_cell.length_b   1.000
_cell.length_c   1.000
_cell.angle_alpha   90.00
_cell.angle_beta   90.00
_cell.angle_gamma   90.00
#
_symmetry.space_group_name_H-M   'P 1'
#
loop_
_entity.id
_entity.type
_entity.pdbx_description
1 polymer ?
#
loop_
_entity_poly.entity_id
_entity_poly.type
_entity_poly.pdbx_seq_one_letter_code
_entity_poly.pdbx_strand_id
1 'polypeptide(L)'
;MQMRSGVLIALWLCLSLNEGLALLENEGETINRCIQNYGGLTAEIAERLERFKDWSDGYEEIPCFTRCYLSGMFDFYSNLTGFNKAGIVEVFGSSVYEACRHKLEQPFQLGESSCKHAYEGFHCITNMENHPFTLIENMPNISPSAKSAMKDCLQIVHLDEWKKFVLFADYPVNEPIPCFTRCFVDKLHIFEEKTRLWKLEAMKQHLGVPAKGVRVGNCHRQRGKDRCATYYKQFTCYTLAD
;
A
#
# COMPACT_ATOMS: atom_id res chain seq x y z
N MET A 1 3.38 -6.26 -17.87
CA MET A 1 2.58 -5.11 -17.42
C MET A 1 3.11 -4.72 -16.06
N GLN A 2 3.82 -3.59 -16.00
CA GLN A 2 4.48 -3.06 -14.82
C GLN A 2 3.41 -2.62 -13.81
N MET A 3 3.42 -3.21 -12.60
CA MET A 3 2.60 -2.73 -11.49
C MET A 3 2.98 -1.28 -11.23
N ARG A 4 2.06 -0.35 -11.52
CA ARG A 4 2.22 1.07 -11.20
C ARG A 4 1.99 1.25 -9.70
N SER A 5 2.97 0.88 -8.89
CA SER A 5 3.11 1.34 -7.48
C SER A 5 3.48 2.84 -7.42
N GLY A 6 2.86 3.65 -8.29
CA GLY A 6 3.25 5.03 -8.58
C GLY A 6 2.30 6.08 -8.02
N VAL A 7 1.23 5.70 -7.31
CA VAL A 7 0.34 6.70 -6.70
C VAL A 7 0.99 7.38 -5.49
N LEU A 8 2.01 6.77 -4.90
CA LEU A 8 2.68 7.24 -3.68
C LEU A 8 4.05 7.89 -3.86
N ILE A 9 4.43 8.24 -5.09
CA ILE A 9 5.56 9.17 -5.32
C ILE A 9 5.06 10.62 -5.52
N ALA A 10 3.78 10.79 -5.82
CA ALA A 10 3.17 12.08 -6.19
C ALA A 10 2.96 13.07 -5.03
N LEU A 11 2.83 12.60 -3.79
CA LEU A 11 2.68 13.46 -2.60
C LEU A 11 3.97 13.56 -1.74
N TRP A 12 5.08 13.02 -2.23
CA TRP A 12 6.39 13.05 -1.56
C TRP A 12 7.30 14.22 -1.99
N LEU A 13 6.75 15.20 -2.71
CA LEU A 13 7.52 16.12 -3.56
C LEU A 13 7.30 17.60 -3.27
N CYS A 14 7.64 18.05 -2.06
CA CYS A 14 7.86 19.49 -1.84
C CYS A 14 9.22 19.87 -1.23
N LEU A 15 10.10 18.96 -0.79
CA LEU A 15 11.35 19.37 -0.12
C LEU A 15 12.60 18.56 -0.49
N SER A 16 12.88 18.42 -1.79
CA SER A 16 14.27 18.45 -2.24
C SER A 16 14.34 18.92 -3.70
N LEU A 17 14.60 20.22 -3.86
CA LEU A 17 15.33 20.75 -5.02
C LEU A 17 16.76 20.18 -5.00
N ASN A 18 16.90 18.87 -5.15
CA ASN A 18 18.07 18.17 -5.64
C ASN A 18 17.78 16.66 -5.68
N GLU A 19 17.69 16.15 -6.91
CA GLU A 19 17.88 14.75 -7.32
C GLU A 19 16.97 13.68 -6.66
N GLY A 20 15.95 13.24 -7.40
CA GLY A 20 15.59 11.81 -7.37
C GLY A 20 14.13 11.37 -7.33
N LEU A 21 13.12 12.21 -7.57
CA LEU A 21 11.73 11.74 -7.71
C LEU A 21 11.08 12.33 -8.96
N ALA A 22 10.65 11.46 -9.86
CA ALA A 22 9.94 11.85 -11.07
C ALA A 22 8.53 12.31 -10.70
N LEU A 23 8.25 13.60 -10.85
CA LEU A 23 6.87 14.11 -10.96
C LEU A 23 6.12 13.28 -12.01
N LEU A 24 4.85 12.96 -11.74
CA LEU A 24 4.00 12.37 -12.76
C LEU A 24 3.92 13.33 -13.96
N GLU A 25 3.77 12.77 -15.16
CA GLU A 25 3.63 13.58 -16.38
C GLU A 25 2.48 14.58 -16.19
N ASN A 26 2.76 15.87 -16.43
CA ASN A 26 1.83 16.99 -16.27
C ASN A 26 1.36 17.31 -14.84
N GLU A 27 1.97 16.74 -13.81
CA GLU A 27 1.60 16.98 -12.42
C GLU A 27 1.83 18.43 -11.99
N GLY A 28 3.01 18.98 -12.27
CA GLY A 28 3.33 20.38 -11.95
C GLY A 28 2.41 21.37 -12.66
N GLU A 29 2.01 21.08 -13.91
CA GLU A 29 1.04 21.89 -14.64
C GLU A 29 -0.35 21.82 -13.98
N THR A 30 -0.79 20.62 -13.61
CA THR A 30 -2.10 20.41 -12.96
C THR A 30 -2.16 21.08 -11.59
N ILE A 31 -1.12 20.95 -10.76
CA ILE A 31 -1.02 21.65 -9.47
C ILE A 31 -1.11 23.16 -9.70
N ASN A 32 -0.31 23.70 -10.61
CA ASN A 32 -0.32 25.12 -10.94
C ASN A 32 -1.70 25.60 -11.38
N ARG A 33 -2.39 24.83 -12.24
CA ARG A 33 -3.77 25.12 -12.68
C ARG A 33 -4.74 25.15 -11.51
N CYS A 34 -4.63 24.22 -10.58
CA CYS A 34 -5.55 24.11 -9.43
C CYS A 34 -5.37 25.21 -8.39
N ILE A 35 -4.15 25.75 -8.25
CA ILE A 35 -3.87 26.87 -7.32
C ILE A 35 -4.02 28.26 -7.95
N GLN A 36 -4.22 28.37 -9.28
CA GLN A 36 -4.35 29.67 -9.95
C GLN A 36 -5.43 30.56 -9.32
N ASN A 37 -6.58 29.97 -8.98
CA ASN A 37 -7.69 30.70 -8.37
C ASN A 37 -7.41 31.20 -6.94
N TYR A 38 -6.28 30.79 -6.35
CA TYR A 38 -5.82 31.18 -5.02
C TYR A 38 -4.57 32.07 -5.06
N GLY A 39 -4.28 32.69 -6.22
CA GLY A 39 -3.12 33.57 -6.40
C GLY A 39 -1.88 32.90 -6.98
N GLY A 40 -1.99 31.65 -7.43
CA GLY A 40 -0.89 30.91 -8.03
C GLY A 40 0.15 30.44 -7.01
N LEU A 41 1.34 30.07 -7.50
CA LEU A 41 2.42 29.59 -6.65
C LEU A 41 3.07 30.74 -5.88
N THR A 42 2.72 30.88 -4.61
CA THR A 42 3.32 31.81 -3.64
C THR A 42 4.01 31.02 -2.52
N ALA A 43 4.83 31.68 -1.70
CA ALA A 43 5.45 31.04 -0.54
C ALA A 43 4.41 30.47 0.44
N GLU A 44 3.31 31.19 0.67
CA GLU A 44 2.21 30.72 1.54
C GLU A 44 1.51 29.50 0.95
N ILE A 45 1.22 29.50 -0.36
CA ILE A 45 0.57 28.37 -1.03
C ILE A 45 1.52 27.16 -1.07
N ALA A 46 2.82 27.37 -1.24
CA ALA A 46 3.81 26.29 -1.15
C ALA A 46 3.81 25.65 0.25
N GLU A 47 3.77 26.44 1.32
CA GLU A 47 3.68 25.94 2.70
C GLU A 47 2.39 25.16 2.96
N ARG A 48 1.26 25.61 2.40
CA ARG A 48 -0.03 24.90 2.46
C ARG A 48 -0.02 23.58 1.68
N LEU A 49 0.61 23.55 0.51
CA LEU A 49 0.81 22.33 -0.27
C LEU A 49 1.70 21.34 0.49
N GLU A 50 2.71 21.82 1.22
CA GLU A 50 3.55 20.96 2.07
C GLU A 50 2.78 20.28 3.21
N ARG A 51 1.83 21.00 3.82
CA ARG A 51 0.95 20.45 4.88
C ARG A 51 -0.19 19.59 4.34
N PHE A 52 -0.40 19.59 3.03
CA PHE A 52 -1.44 18.77 2.40
C PHE A 52 -1.27 17.27 2.70
N LYS A 53 -0.03 16.84 2.96
CA LYS A 53 0.34 15.47 3.35
C LYS A 53 -0.12 15.07 4.75
N ASP A 54 -0.34 16.04 5.64
CA ASP A 54 -0.62 15.76 7.06
C ASP A 54 -2.08 15.35 7.24
N TRP A 55 -2.94 15.71 6.29
CA TRP A 55 -4.38 15.53 6.27
C TRP A 55 -5.08 16.15 7.48
N SER A 56 -6.28 16.70 7.27
CA SER A 56 -7.08 17.20 8.37
C SER A 56 -8.48 16.61 8.29
N ASP A 57 -9.04 16.23 9.43
CA ASP A 57 -10.36 15.59 9.47
C ASP A 57 -11.51 16.57 9.13
N GLY A 58 -11.25 17.88 9.12
CA GLY A 58 -12.29 18.92 9.05
C GLY A 58 -12.11 19.97 7.98
N TYR A 59 -10.95 20.07 7.33
CA TYR A 59 -10.70 21.07 6.29
C TYR A 59 -9.61 20.67 5.29
N GLU A 60 -9.63 21.32 4.13
CA GLU A 60 -8.60 21.16 3.12
C GLU A 60 -7.71 22.41 3.13
N GLU A 61 -6.39 22.23 3.22
CA GLU A 61 -5.43 23.33 3.30
C GLU A 61 -5.63 24.34 2.17
N ILE A 62 -5.92 23.88 0.95
CA ILE A 62 -6.33 24.72 -0.18
C ILE A 62 -7.74 24.28 -0.60
N PRO A 63 -8.75 25.17 -0.49
CA PRO A 63 -10.13 24.77 -0.75
C PRO A 63 -10.29 24.12 -2.14
N CYS A 64 -10.99 22.98 -2.21
CA CYS A 64 -11.30 22.28 -3.46
C CYS A 64 -10.09 21.80 -4.28
N PHE A 65 -8.88 21.79 -3.71
CA PHE A 65 -7.67 21.41 -4.43
C PHE A 65 -7.72 19.95 -4.90
N THR A 66 -8.08 19.01 -4.02
CA THR A 66 -8.18 17.57 -4.28
C THR A 66 -9.09 17.30 -5.46
N ARG A 67 -10.27 17.90 -5.47
CA ARG A 67 -11.22 17.74 -6.58
C ARG A 67 -10.59 18.16 -7.90
N CYS A 68 -9.96 19.33 -7.93
CA CYS A 68 -9.30 19.82 -9.14
C CYS A 68 -8.15 18.89 -9.57
N TYR A 69 -7.27 18.55 -8.62
CA TYR A 69 -6.10 17.72 -8.85
C TYR A 69 -6.49 16.33 -9.37
N LEU A 70 -7.43 15.65 -8.70
CA LEU A 70 -7.93 14.34 -9.12
C LEU A 70 -8.52 14.38 -10.54
N SER A 71 -9.35 15.38 -10.83
CA SER A 71 -9.98 15.51 -12.16
C SER A 71 -8.98 15.82 -13.28
N GLY A 72 -7.80 16.33 -12.95
CA GLY A 72 -6.74 16.64 -13.91
C GLY A 72 -5.69 15.54 -14.05
N MET A 73 -5.55 14.67 -13.05
CA MET A 73 -4.50 13.66 -12.98
C MET A 73 -4.96 12.23 -13.22
N PHE A 74 -6.21 11.89 -12.88
CA PHE A 74 -6.61 10.49 -12.79
C PHE A 74 -7.98 10.20 -13.41
N ASP A 75 -8.02 9.18 -14.27
CA ASP A 75 -9.25 8.69 -14.91
C ASP A 75 -10.23 8.03 -13.93
N PHE A 76 -9.79 7.73 -12.71
CA PHE A 76 -10.66 7.18 -11.67
C PHE A 76 -11.55 8.25 -11.01
N TYR A 77 -11.42 9.53 -11.35
CA TYR A 77 -12.24 10.61 -10.79
C TYR A 77 -12.71 11.60 -11.85
N SER A 78 -13.99 12.01 -11.76
CA SER A 78 -14.56 13.08 -12.58
C SER A 78 -15.35 14.06 -11.76
N ASN A 79 -15.30 15.34 -12.14
CA ASN A 79 -16.08 16.40 -11.53
C ASN A 79 -17.61 16.21 -11.66
N LEU A 80 -18.05 15.39 -12.63
CA LEU A 80 -19.46 15.13 -12.91
C LEU A 80 -19.99 13.90 -12.18
N THR A 81 -19.20 12.82 -12.16
CA THR A 81 -19.64 11.50 -11.68
C THR A 81 -18.94 11.06 -10.39
N GLY A 82 -17.96 11.81 -9.90
CA GLY A 82 -17.16 11.45 -8.75
C GLY A 82 -16.20 10.29 -9.04
N PHE A 83 -16.01 9.43 -8.04
CA PHE A 83 -15.10 8.28 -8.09
C PHE A 83 -15.65 7.14 -8.96
N ASN A 84 -14.81 6.62 -9.85
CA ASN A 84 -15.07 5.45 -10.67
C ASN A 84 -14.54 4.18 -9.98
N LYS A 85 -15.44 3.28 -9.59
CA LYS A 85 -15.10 1.99 -8.98
C LYS A 85 -14.08 1.20 -9.79
N ALA A 86 -14.28 1.03 -11.10
CA ALA A 86 -13.40 0.21 -11.92
C ALA A 86 -11.98 0.78 -11.94
N GLY A 87 -11.84 2.10 -12.09
CA GLY A 87 -10.53 2.77 -12.04
C GLY A 87 -9.85 2.65 -10.69
N ILE A 88 -10.58 2.79 -9.57
CA ILE A 88 -10.01 2.60 -8.23
C ILE A 88 -9.56 1.15 -8.02
N VAL A 89 -10.37 0.17 -8.41
CA VAL A 89 -10.03 -1.24 -8.27
C VAL A 89 -8.82 -1.60 -9.12
N GLU A 90 -8.70 -1.03 -10.32
CA GLU A 90 -7.54 -1.23 -11.19
C GLU A 90 -6.25 -0.67 -10.60
N VAL A 91 -6.30 0.53 -10.01
CA VAL A 91 -5.11 1.23 -9.50
C VAL A 91 -4.72 0.75 -8.11
N PHE A 92 -5.68 0.61 -7.20
CA PHE A 92 -5.46 0.37 -5.77
C PHE A 92 -5.91 -1.02 -5.28
N GLY A 93 -6.61 -1.77 -6.12
CA GLY A 93 -7.19 -3.07 -5.76
C GLY A 93 -8.56 -2.98 -5.08
N SER A 94 -9.28 -4.09 -5.11
CA SER A 94 -10.65 -4.18 -4.57
C SER A 94 -10.74 -3.92 -3.08
N SER A 95 -9.70 -4.26 -2.32
CA SER A 95 -9.72 -4.16 -0.86
C SER A 95 -9.63 -2.71 -0.38
N VAL A 96 -8.91 -1.83 -1.10
CA VAL A 96 -8.93 -0.38 -0.84
C VAL A 96 -10.32 0.18 -1.13
N TYR A 97 -10.91 -0.19 -2.27
CA TYR A 97 -12.26 0.24 -2.63
C TYR A 97 -13.28 -0.17 -1.56
N GLU A 98 -13.31 -1.44 -1.16
CA GLU A 98 -14.29 -1.92 -0.19
C GLU A 98 -14.09 -1.29 1.21
N ALA A 99 -12.85 -1.01 1.63
CA ALA A 99 -12.57 -0.29 2.87
C ALA A 99 -13.09 1.16 2.83
N CYS A 100 -12.93 1.82 1.68
CA CYS A 100 -13.34 3.22 1.49
C CYS A 100 -14.74 3.40 0.92
N ARG A 101 -15.47 2.31 0.65
CA ARG A 101 -16.74 2.31 -0.10
C ARG A 101 -17.72 3.35 0.40
N HIS A 102 -17.88 3.47 1.70
CA HIS A 102 -18.79 4.43 2.32
C HIS A 102 -18.45 5.90 2.01
N LYS A 103 -17.17 6.26 1.84
CA LYS A 103 -16.73 7.61 1.45
C LYS A 103 -16.70 7.80 -0.07
N LEU A 104 -16.54 6.72 -0.84
CA LEU A 104 -16.46 6.77 -2.30
C LEU A 104 -17.85 6.79 -2.96
N GLU A 105 -18.79 5.98 -2.46
CA GLU A 105 -20.14 5.82 -3.01
C GLU A 105 -21.16 6.80 -2.43
N GLN A 106 -20.83 7.52 -1.35
CA GLN A 106 -21.74 8.48 -0.74
C GLN A 106 -22.22 9.47 -1.82
N PRO A 107 -23.52 9.45 -2.18
CA PRO A 107 -24.06 10.40 -3.15
C PRO A 107 -23.90 11.79 -2.58
N PHE A 108 -23.88 12.80 -3.46
CA PHE A 108 -24.21 14.18 -3.10
C PHE A 108 -25.54 14.20 -2.35
N GLN A 109 -25.52 14.04 -1.03
CA GLN A 109 -26.67 14.36 -0.20
C GLN A 109 -26.80 15.88 -0.24
N LEU A 110 -28.04 16.39 -0.28
CA LEU A 110 -28.33 17.81 -0.29
C LEU A 110 -27.59 18.51 0.88
N GLY A 111 -26.42 19.10 0.60
CA GLY A 111 -25.62 19.82 1.59
C GLY A 111 -24.11 19.52 1.56
N GLU A 112 -23.65 18.38 1.03
CA GLU A 112 -22.20 18.11 0.92
C GLU A 112 -21.61 18.65 -0.39
N SER A 113 -20.52 19.40 -0.28
CA SER A 113 -19.84 19.96 -1.45
C SER A 113 -19.07 18.87 -2.20
N SER A 114 -19.05 18.96 -3.53
CA SER A 114 -18.25 18.09 -4.41
C SER A 114 -16.77 18.01 -4.00
N CYS A 115 -16.25 19.06 -3.37
CA CYS A 115 -14.89 19.16 -2.89
C CYS A 115 -14.66 18.32 -1.63
N LYS A 116 -15.60 18.36 -0.67
CA LYS A 116 -15.53 17.55 0.55
C LYS A 116 -15.55 16.06 0.22
N HIS A 117 -16.42 15.64 -0.69
CA HIS A 117 -16.48 14.25 -1.16
C HIS A 117 -15.16 13.80 -1.79
N ALA A 118 -14.57 14.62 -2.67
CA ALA A 118 -13.27 14.34 -3.27
C ALA A 118 -12.16 14.21 -2.21
N TYR A 119 -12.10 15.16 -1.28
CA TYR A 119 -11.12 15.19 -0.22
C TYR A 119 -11.21 13.96 0.69
N GLU A 120 -12.40 13.66 1.23
CA GLU A 120 -12.58 12.54 2.15
C GLU A 120 -12.37 11.18 1.47
N GLY A 121 -12.86 11.03 0.23
CA GLY A 121 -12.69 9.80 -0.54
C GLY A 121 -11.21 9.53 -0.83
N PHE A 122 -10.47 10.55 -1.28
CA PHE A 122 -9.06 10.40 -1.58
C PHE A 122 -8.20 10.21 -0.33
N HIS A 123 -8.47 10.96 0.74
CA HIS A 123 -7.83 10.75 2.05
C HIS A 123 -8.01 9.31 2.55
N CYS A 124 -9.21 8.74 2.38
CA CYS A 124 -9.42 7.33 2.72
C CYS A 124 -8.54 6.40 1.88
N ILE A 125 -8.50 6.61 0.56
CA ILE A 125 -7.68 5.80 -0.36
C ILE A 125 -6.21 5.84 0.07
N THR A 126 -5.65 7.03 0.29
CA THR A 126 -4.24 7.20 0.67
C THR A 126 -3.90 6.60 2.04
N ASN A 127 -4.87 6.60 2.96
CA ASN A 127 -4.70 5.91 4.24
C ASN A 127 -4.78 4.38 4.12
N MET A 128 -5.59 3.87 3.18
CA MET A 128 -5.86 2.44 3.05
C MET A 128 -4.91 1.72 2.08
N GLU A 129 -4.30 2.41 1.12
CA GLU A 129 -3.41 1.79 0.12
C GLU A 129 -2.17 1.14 0.74
N ASN A 130 -1.58 1.77 1.76
CA ASN A 130 -0.44 1.24 2.51
C ASN A 130 -0.86 0.50 3.78
N HIS A 131 -2.15 0.44 4.08
CA HIS A 131 -2.62 -0.23 5.28
C HIS A 131 -2.33 -1.72 5.15
N PRO A 132 -1.66 -2.35 6.14
CA PRO A 132 -1.12 -3.69 5.96
C PRO A 132 -2.20 -4.76 5.76
N PHE A 133 -3.40 -4.58 6.32
CA PHE A 133 -4.52 -5.49 6.06
C PHE A 133 -4.99 -5.44 4.60
N THR A 134 -4.92 -4.25 3.99
CA THR A 134 -5.26 -4.05 2.58
C THR A 134 -4.19 -4.63 1.68
N LEU A 135 -2.91 -4.39 2.02
CA LEU A 135 -1.77 -4.99 1.33
C LEU A 135 -1.85 -6.53 1.33
N ILE A 136 -2.11 -7.15 2.50
CA ILE A 136 -2.31 -8.60 2.62
C ILE A 136 -3.46 -9.10 1.73
N GLU A 137 -4.60 -8.39 1.73
CA GLU A 137 -5.74 -8.78 0.90
C GLU A 137 -5.48 -8.66 -0.59
N ASN A 138 -4.68 -7.69 -1.00
CA ASN A 138 -4.32 -7.49 -2.40
C ASN A 138 -3.20 -8.43 -2.88
N MET A 139 -2.56 -9.22 -2.00
CA MET A 139 -1.51 -10.15 -2.42
C MET A 139 -2.03 -11.20 -3.42
N PRO A 140 -1.42 -11.31 -4.62
CA PRO A 140 -1.79 -12.30 -5.61
C PRO A 140 -1.25 -13.69 -5.23
N ASN A 141 -1.90 -14.75 -5.70
CA ASN A 141 -1.42 -16.14 -5.58
C ASN A 141 -1.22 -16.65 -4.13
N ILE A 142 -1.84 -15.99 -3.14
CA ILE A 142 -1.86 -16.41 -1.73
C ILE A 142 -3.27 -16.88 -1.37
N SER A 143 -3.38 -17.98 -0.61
CA SER A 143 -4.66 -18.55 -0.22
C SER A 143 -5.40 -17.68 0.83
N PRO A 144 -6.74 -17.75 0.90
CA PRO A 144 -7.49 -17.03 1.95
C PRO A 144 -7.05 -17.38 3.37
N SER A 145 -6.70 -18.65 3.62
CA SER A 145 -6.17 -19.08 4.92
C SER A 145 -4.83 -18.44 5.27
N ALA A 146 -3.95 -18.23 4.29
CA ALA A 146 -2.68 -17.54 4.50
C ALA A 146 -2.89 -16.05 4.78
N LYS A 147 -3.78 -15.38 4.03
CA LYS A 147 -4.18 -14.00 4.31
C LYS A 147 -4.71 -13.85 5.73
N SER A 148 -5.58 -14.76 6.17
CA SER A 148 -6.08 -14.79 7.54
C SER A 148 -4.97 -14.99 8.57
N ALA A 149 -4.06 -15.95 8.34
CA ALA A 149 -2.93 -16.20 9.25
C ALA A 149 -2.01 -14.98 9.37
N MET A 150 -1.71 -14.30 8.26
CA MET A 150 -0.91 -13.07 8.25
C MET A 150 -1.61 -11.95 9.01
N LYS A 151 -2.92 -11.77 8.82
CA LYS A 151 -3.71 -10.76 9.56
C LYS A 151 -3.75 -11.04 11.06
N ASP A 152 -4.00 -12.28 11.48
CA ASP A 152 -3.97 -12.67 12.89
C ASP A 152 -2.60 -12.37 13.53
N CYS A 153 -1.52 -12.68 12.81
CA CYS A 153 -0.16 -12.42 13.26
C CYS A 153 0.17 -10.93 13.33
N LEU A 154 -0.50 -10.09 12.54
CA LEU A 154 -0.33 -8.66 12.59
C LEU A 154 -1.12 -8.00 13.72
N GLN A 155 -2.25 -8.58 14.11
CA GLN A 155 -3.06 -8.08 15.23
C GLN A 155 -2.32 -8.10 16.58
N ILE A 156 -1.31 -8.97 16.73
CA ILE A 156 -0.47 -9.05 17.94
C ILE A 156 0.75 -8.12 17.89
N VAL A 157 0.99 -7.45 16.76
CA VAL A 157 2.10 -6.52 16.54
C VAL A 157 1.66 -5.12 16.94
N HIS A 158 2.56 -4.36 17.57
CA HIS A 158 2.27 -2.96 17.93
C HIS A 158 1.98 -2.11 16.69
N LEU A 159 0.99 -1.22 16.82
CA LEU A 159 0.49 -0.40 15.70
C LEU A 159 1.57 0.47 15.04
N ASP A 160 2.58 0.90 15.79
CA ASP A 160 3.70 1.70 15.28
C ASP A 160 4.61 0.91 14.34
N GLU A 161 4.60 -0.42 14.41
CA GLU A 161 5.35 -1.29 13.51
C GLU A 161 4.59 -1.64 12.24
N TRP A 162 3.28 -1.39 12.17
CA TRP A 162 2.45 -1.72 11.00
C TRP A 162 2.94 -1.02 9.73
N LYS A 163 3.43 0.22 9.85
CA LYS A 163 4.04 0.96 8.73
C LYS A 163 5.26 0.25 8.11
N LYS A 164 5.94 -0.62 8.86
CA LYS A 164 7.09 -1.39 8.37
C LYS A 164 6.66 -2.54 7.45
N PHE A 165 5.37 -2.87 7.40
CA PHE A 165 4.87 -3.97 6.57
C PHE A 165 5.17 -3.76 5.08
N VAL A 166 5.11 -2.51 4.60
CA VAL A 166 5.41 -2.17 3.20
C VAL A 166 6.83 -2.61 2.78
N LEU A 167 7.77 -2.64 3.73
CA LEU A 167 9.17 -3.02 3.49
C LEU A 167 9.33 -4.51 3.13
N PHE A 168 8.33 -5.36 3.41
CA PHE A 168 8.40 -6.78 3.01
C PHE A 168 8.41 -6.96 1.49
N ALA A 169 7.93 -5.98 0.71
CA ALA A 169 7.93 -6.04 -0.75
C ALA A 169 9.34 -6.11 -1.36
N ASP A 170 10.33 -5.53 -0.68
CA ASP A 170 11.72 -5.46 -1.15
C ASP A 170 12.61 -6.62 -0.63
N TYR A 171 12.02 -7.56 0.12
CA TYR A 171 12.74 -8.67 0.74
C TYR A 171 14.05 -8.27 1.46
N PRO A 172 13.99 -7.31 2.42
CA PRO A 172 15.17 -6.84 3.12
C PRO A 172 15.90 -7.98 3.84
N VAL A 173 17.18 -7.76 4.17
CA VAL A 173 18.00 -8.78 4.86
C VAL A 173 17.44 -9.09 6.25
N ASN A 174 16.94 -8.07 6.93
CA ASN A 174 16.34 -8.18 8.26
C ASN A 174 14.82 -8.10 8.15
N GLU A 175 14.15 -8.91 8.97
CA GLU A 175 12.70 -8.93 9.00
C GLU A 175 12.14 -7.58 9.49
N PRO A 176 11.30 -6.88 8.69
CA PRO A 176 10.81 -5.55 9.07
C PRO A 176 9.96 -5.53 10.35
N ILE A 177 9.15 -6.58 10.54
CA ILE A 177 8.32 -6.77 11.73
C ILE A 177 8.83 -8.04 12.44
N PRO A 178 9.39 -7.92 13.67
CA PRO A 178 10.01 -9.04 14.35
C PRO A 178 9.11 -10.29 14.44
N CYS A 179 9.62 -11.44 13.99
CA CYS A 179 8.97 -12.76 14.09
C CYS A 179 7.64 -12.92 13.32
N PHE A 180 7.26 -11.97 12.46
CA PHE A 180 6.02 -12.02 11.71
C PHE A 180 5.92 -13.25 10.79
N THR A 181 6.99 -13.54 10.06
CA THR A 181 7.13 -14.66 9.13
C THR A 181 7.00 -15.98 9.83
N ARG A 182 7.68 -16.13 10.97
CA ARG A 182 7.54 -17.32 11.79
C ARG A 182 6.09 -17.51 12.24
N CYS A 183 5.43 -16.44 12.68
CA CYS A 183 4.05 -16.53 13.17
C CYS A 183 3.10 -17.13 12.13
N PHE A 184 3.09 -16.61 10.89
CA PHE A 184 2.15 -17.14 9.89
C PHE A 184 2.60 -18.50 9.33
N VAL A 185 3.90 -18.77 9.23
CA VAL A 185 4.42 -20.09 8.84
C VAL A 185 4.01 -21.17 9.84
N ASP A 186 4.07 -20.87 11.14
CA ASP A 186 3.67 -21.76 12.22
C ASP A 186 2.14 -22.00 12.19
N LYS A 187 1.33 -20.93 12.03
CA LYS A 187 -0.13 -21.03 11.90
C LYS A 187 -0.59 -21.85 10.70
N LEU A 188 0.14 -21.78 9.58
CA LEU A 188 -0.15 -22.54 8.36
C LEU A 188 0.45 -23.94 8.38
N HIS A 189 1.16 -24.32 9.45
CA HIS A 189 1.84 -25.60 9.59
C HIS A 189 2.81 -25.91 8.44
N ILE A 190 3.38 -24.86 7.81
CA ILE A 190 4.29 -24.97 6.67
C ILE A 190 5.66 -25.47 7.12
N PHE A 191 6.06 -25.17 8.35
CA PHE A 191 7.31 -25.69 8.92
C PHE A 191 7.02 -26.79 9.95
N GLU A 192 7.74 -27.91 9.82
CA GLU A 192 7.68 -29.01 10.78
C GLU A 192 8.80 -28.85 11.81
N GLU A 193 8.46 -28.38 13.02
CA GLU A 193 9.43 -28.12 14.08
C GLU A 193 10.24 -29.37 14.49
N LYS A 194 9.62 -30.55 14.45
CA LYS A 194 10.27 -31.82 14.83
C LYS A 194 11.40 -32.21 13.88
N THR A 195 11.15 -32.11 12.57
CA THR A 195 12.10 -32.51 11.53
C THR A 195 12.94 -31.33 11.02
N ARG A 196 12.58 -30.10 11.40
CA ARG A 196 13.17 -28.84 10.89
C ARG A 196 13.07 -28.72 9.37
N LEU A 197 11.97 -29.22 8.79
CA LEU A 197 11.73 -29.26 7.34
C LEU A 197 10.58 -28.34 6.94
N TRP A 198 10.75 -27.69 5.80
CA TRP A 198 9.69 -26.93 5.12
C TRP A 198 8.83 -27.88 4.30
N LYS A 199 7.51 -27.82 4.49
CA LYS A 199 6.52 -28.54 3.70
C LYS A 199 6.27 -27.77 2.41
N LEU A 200 7.11 -28.01 1.40
CA LEU A 200 7.08 -27.27 0.14
C LEU A 200 5.71 -27.29 -0.56
N GLU A 201 4.98 -28.39 -0.47
CA GLU A 201 3.63 -28.47 -1.06
C GLU A 201 2.61 -27.58 -0.32
N ALA A 202 2.66 -27.53 1.01
CA ALA A 202 1.84 -26.61 1.79
C ALA A 202 2.24 -25.16 1.53
N MET A 203 3.54 -24.90 1.37
CA MET A 203 4.07 -23.58 1.02
C MET A 203 3.54 -23.10 -0.33
N LYS A 204 3.54 -23.96 -1.36
CA LYS A 204 2.97 -23.64 -2.67
C LYS A 204 1.46 -23.42 -2.59
N GLN A 205 0.76 -24.29 -1.87
CA GLN A 205 -0.70 -24.22 -1.74
C GLN A 205 -1.16 -22.94 -1.04
N HIS A 206 -0.44 -22.51 0.00
CA HIS A 206 -0.84 -21.37 0.82
C HIS A 206 -0.25 -20.05 0.35
N LEU A 207 1.02 -20.05 -0.06
CA LEU A 207 1.80 -18.84 -0.31
C LEU A 207 2.22 -18.69 -1.78
N GLY A 208 1.88 -19.66 -2.65
CA GLY A 208 2.24 -19.63 -4.07
C GLY A 208 3.74 -19.81 -4.35
N VAL A 209 4.54 -20.16 -3.35
CA VAL A 209 6.01 -20.23 -3.42
C VAL A 209 6.54 -21.59 -2.94
N PRO A 210 7.68 -22.07 -3.48
CA PRO A 210 8.39 -21.54 -4.63
C PRO A 210 7.60 -21.74 -5.94
N ALA A 211 7.94 -20.98 -6.99
CA ALA A 211 7.31 -21.17 -8.30
C ALA A 211 7.52 -22.61 -8.83
N LYS A 212 6.64 -23.06 -9.72
CA LYS A 212 6.65 -24.43 -10.22
C LYS A 212 7.92 -24.68 -11.06
N GLY A 213 8.71 -25.68 -10.68
CA GLY A 213 9.91 -26.10 -11.42
C GLY A 213 11.24 -25.52 -10.88
N VAL A 214 11.17 -24.65 -9.87
CA VAL A 214 12.32 -23.99 -9.24
C VAL A 214 13.15 -24.96 -8.39
N ARG A 215 14.48 -24.81 -8.42
CA ARG A 215 15.41 -25.58 -7.56
C ARG A 215 15.72 -24.84 -6.26
N VAL A 216 15.13 -25.29 -5.15
CA VAL A 216 15.26 -24.64 -3.83
C VAL A 216 16.29 -25.28 -2.89
N GLY A 217 17.23 -26.04 -3.44
CA GLY A 217 18.05 -27.03 -2.72
C GLY A 217 18.90 -26.50 -1.55
N ASN A 218 19.13 -25.18 -1.44
CA ASN A 218 19.99 -24.61 -0.42
C ASN A 218 19.28 -23.69 0.60
N CYS A 219 17.99 -23.39 0.45
CA CYS A 219 17.31 -22.45 1.35
C CYS A 219 17.27 -22.95 2.80
N HIS A 220 16.91 -24.23 3.02
CA HIS A 220 16.86 -24.84 4.36
C HIS A 220 18.20 -24.88 5.13
N ARG A 221 19.34 -24.64 4.44
CA ARG A 221 20.68 -24.65 5.03
C ARG A 221 21.02 -23.32 5.70
N GLN A 222 20.31 -22.25 5.39
CA GLN A 222 20.55 -20.92 5.94
C GLN A 222 20.05 -20.87 7.39
N ARG A 223 20.92 -21.19 8.37
CA ARG A 223 20.57 -21.29 9.79
C ARG A 223 21.35 -20.28 10.62
N GLY A 224 20.71 -19.71 11.63
CA GLY A 224 21.31 -18.81 12.61
C GLY A 224 20.91 -19.17 14.05
N LYS A 225 21.44 -18.40 15.02
CA LYS A 225 21.06 -18.54 16.43
C LYS A 225 19.63 -18.05 16.70
N ASP A 226 19.24 -16.96 16.02
CA ASP A 226 17.89 -16.42 16.12
C ASP A 226 16.92 -17.19 15.23
N ARG A 227 15.82 -17.69 15.82
CA ARG A 227 14.83 -18.49 15.11
C ARG A 227 14.01 -17.67 14.12
N CYS A 228 13.60 -16.46 14.48
CA CYS A 228 12.76 -15.63 13.62
C CYS A 228 13.54 -15.17 12.39
N ALA A 229 14.77 -14.69 12.58
CA ALA A 229 15.68 -14.36 11.50
C ALA A 229 15.98 -15.57 10.61
N THR A 230 16.11 -16.77 11.18
CA THR A 230 16.29 -18.01 10.41
C THR A 230 15.06 -18.30 9.55
N TYR A 231 13.87 -18.24 10.11
CA TYR A 231 12.62 -18.47 9.36
C TYR A 231 12.47 -17.47 8.22
N TYR A 232 12.65 -16.18 8.52
CA TYR A 232 12.55 -15.12 7.53
C TYR A 232 13.54 -15.30 6.40
N LYS A 233 14.82 -15.53 6.72
CA LYS A 233 15.88 -15.73 5.73
C LYS A 233 15.60 -16.94 4.83
N GLN A 234 15.16 -18.05 5.41
CA GLN A 234 14.80 -19.25 4.65
C GLN A 234 13.57 -19.02 3.78
N PHE A 235 12.51 -18.40 4.32
CA PHE A 235 11.29 -18.05 3.59
C PHE A 235 11.60 -17.16 2.38
N THR A 236 12.34 -16.06 2.60
CA THR A 236 12.78 -15.16 1.53
C THR A 236 13.57 -15.89 0.44
N CYS A 237 14.46 -16.81 0.82
CA CYS A 237 15.17 -17.64 -0.16
C CYS A 237 14.22 -18.51 -1.01
N TYR A 238 13.18 -19.11 -0.42
CA TYR A 238 12.20 -19.88 -1.18
C TYR A 238 11.35 -19.00 -2.10
N THR A 239 11.02 -17.80 -1.65
CA THR A 239 10.21 -16.84 -2.42
C THR A 239 10.98 -16.27 -3.60
N LEU A 240 12.27 -16.02 -3.46
CA LEU A 240 13.15 -15.47 -4.49
C LEU A 240 13.83 -16.55 -5.36
N ALA A 241 13.53 -17.82 -5.14
CA ALA A 241 14.13 -18.87 -5.94
C ALA A 241 13.46 -18.91 -7.33
N ASP A 242 14.30 -18.83 -8.37
CA ASP A 242 13.96 -18.95 -9.80
C ASP A 242 14.33 -20.32 -10.39
#